data_AF-A0AAW9EDE8-F1
#
_entry.id   AF-A0AAW9EDE8-F1
#
_cell.length_a   1.000
_cell.length_b   1.000
_cell.length_c   1.000
_cell.angle_alpha   90.00
_cell.angle_beta   90.00
_cell.angle_gamma   90.00
#
_symmetry.space_group_name_H-M   'P 1'
#
loop_
_entity.id
_entity.type
_entity.pdbx_description
1 polymer ?
#
loop_
_entity_poly.entity_id
_entity_poly.type
_entity_poly.pdbx_seq_one_letter_code
_entity_poly.pdbx_strand_id
1 'polypeptide(L)'
;LQGYAPEIHGIANTNAKVTVTQNGRLIYETTVPAGPFVINHLQNTVQGQLDVRVEEQNGKINEFQVQTANLPYMTRPGSVRFNT
;
A
#
# COMPACT_ATOMS: atom_id res chain seq x y z
N LEU A 1 -0.32 -3.68 -20.41
CA LEU A 1 -0.18 -2.75 -19.27
C LEU A 1 -0.43 -3.55 -18.01
N GLN A 2 0.60 -4.16 -17.42
CA GLN A 2 0.43 -4.81 -16.13
C GLN A 2 0.33 -3.69 -15.09
N GLY A 3 -0.80 -3.64 -14.38
CA GLY A 3 -1.02 -2.67 -13.32
C GLY A 3 0.02 -2.86 -12.23
N TYR A 4 0.64 -1.76 -11.81
CA TYR A 4 1.48 -1.77 -10.63
C TYR A 4 0.57 -1.87 -9.41
N ALA A 5 0.71 -2.94 -8.63
CA ALA A 5 0.08 -3.07 -7.32
C ALA A 5 1.17 -2.78 -6.27
N PRO A 6 1.02 -1.74 -5.44
CA PRO A 6 1.98 -1.50 -4.37
C PRO A 6 1.95 -2.66 -3.36
N GLU A 7 3.13 -3.17 -3.01
CA GLU A 7 3.29 -4.17 -1.96
C GLU A 7 3.78 -3.51 -0.68
N ILE A 8 3.11 -3.76 0.43
CA ILE A 8 3.56 -3.37 1.77
C ILE A 8 4.23 -4.57 2.42
N HIS A 9 5.48 -4.40 2.82
CA HIS A 9 6.26 -5.41 3.54
C HIS A 9 6.41 -4.97 5.00
N GLY A 10 6.29 -5.92 5.92
CA GLY A 10 6.45 -5.66 7.35
C GLY A 10 6.71 -6.94 8.15
N ILE A 11 7.00 -6.76 9.44
CA ILE A 11 7.20 -7.87 10.39
C ILE A 11 6.30 -7.62 11.60
N ALA A 12 5.48 -8.61 11.94
CA ALA A 12 4.67 -8.61 13.15
C ALA A 12 5.32 -9.52 14.19
N ASN A 13 5.53 -9.04 15.42
CA ASN A 13 6.12 -9.89 16.48
C ASN A 13 5.12 -10.90 17.05
N THR A 14 3.82 -10.60 16.95
CA THR A 14 2.71 -11.45 17.41
C THR A 14 1.59 -11.45 16.36
N ASN A 15 0.47 -12.14 16.63
CA ASN A 15 -0.73 -11.93 15.82
C ASN A 15 -1.08 -10.43 15.85
N ALA A 16 -1.18 -9.83 14.68
CA ALA A 16 -1.36 -8.40 14.57
C ALA A 16 -2.49 -8.05 13.62
N LYS A 17 -3.20 -6.98 13.95
CA LYS A 17 -4.16 -6.34 13.06
C LYS A 17 -3.42 -5.26 12.28
N VAL A 18 -3.39 -5.40 10.96
CA VAL A 18 -2.79 -4.43 10.05
C VAL A 18 -3.89 -3.58 9.44
N THR A 19 -3.83 -2.29 9.70
CA THR A 19 -4.75 -1.28 9.22
C THR A 19 -3.98 -0.35 8.30
N VAL A 20 -4.44 -0.22 7.06
CA VAL A 20 -3.85 0.70 6.09
C VAL A 20 -4.84 1.83 5.82
N THR A 21 -4.40 3.04 6.09
CA THR A 21 -5.16 4.26 5.86
C THR A 21 -4.45 5.14 4.83
N GLN A 22 -5.25 5.95 4.15
CA GLN A 22 -4.77 6.96 3.22
C GLN A 22 -5.56 8.24 3.44
N ASN A 23 -4.89 9.34 3.79
CA ASN A 23 -5.53 10.62 4.09
C ASN A 23 -6.69 10.47 5.11
N GLY A 24 -6.51 9.60 6.11
CA GLY A 24 -7.53 9.29 7.13
C GLY A 24 -8.63 8.32 6.70
N ARG A 25 -8.65 7.84 5.45
CA ARG A 25 -9.61 6.84 4.97
C ARG A 25 -9.05 5.43 5.09
N LEU A 26 -9.79 4.52 5.71
CA LEU A 26 -9.47 3.09 5.71
C LEU A 26 -9.58 2.53 4.29
N ILE A 27 -8.47 2.01 3.78
CA ILE A 27 -8.41 1.39 2.45
C ILE A 27 -8.24 -0.12 2.53
N TYR A 28 -7.62 -0.62 3.60
CA TYR A 28 -7.41 -2.05 3.78
C TYR A 28 -7.26 -2.37 5.27
N GLU A 29 -7.83 -3.49 5.67
CA GLU A 29 -7.72 -4.01 7.03
C GLU A 29 -7.62 -5.54 6.95
N THR A 30 -6.61 -6.10 7.61
CA THR A 30 -6.46 -7.56 7.70
C THR A 30 -5.78 -7.95 9.00
N THR A 31 -5.91 -9.21 9.40
CA THR A 31 -5.13 -9.81 10.49
C THR A 31 -4.04 -10.69 9.91
N VAL A 32 -2.83 -10.56 10.46
CA VAL A 32 -1.66 -11.33 10.03
C VAL A 32 -1.13 -12.15 11.22
N PRO A 33 -0.62 -13.36 10.95
CA PRO A 33 0.06 -14.14 11.99
C PRO A 33 1.39 -13.47 12.39
N ALA A 34 1.95 -13.92 13.51
CA ALA A 34 3.31 -13.55 13.90
C ALA A 34 4.32 -13.94 12.82
N GLY A 35 5.17 -13.01 12.41
CA GLY A 35 6.20 -13.18 11.41
C GLY A 35 6.21 -12.11 10.32
N PRO A 36 7.03 -12.29 9.27
CA PRO A 36 7.02 -11.44 8.09
C PRO A 36 5.69 -11.54 7.37
N PHE A 37 5.15 -10.40 6.92
CA PHE A 37 3.92 -10.35 6.14
C PHE A 37 4.09 -9.44 4.92
N VAL A 38 3.29 -9.73 3.90
CA VAL A 38 3.21 -8.95 2.66
C VAL A 38 1.74 -8.67 2.35
N ILE A 39 1.43 -7.41 2.08
CA ILE A 39 0.11 -6.97 1.61
C ILE A 39 0.27 -6.50 0.18
N ASN A 40 -0.20 -7.31 -0.77
CA ASN A 40 -0.16 -7.04 -2.21
C ASN A 40 -1.54 -6.79 -2.83
N HIS A 41 -2.61 -7.00 -2.06
CA HIS A 41 -4.00 -6.89 -2.53
C HIS A 41 -4.60 -5.51 -2.23
N LEU A 42 -3.79 -4.46 -2.36
CA LEU A 42 -4.29 -3.09 -2.36
C LEU A 42 -4.93 -2.81 -3.71
N GLN A 43 -6.06 -2.10 -3.72
CA GLN A 43 -6.71 -1.75 -4.98
C GLN A 43 -5.75 -0.93 -5.86
N ASN A 44 -5.72 -1.22 -7.16
CA ASN A 44 -4.81 -0.62 -8.16
C ASN A 44 -4.92 0.93 -8.29
N THR A 45 -5.85 1.55 -7.59
CA THR A 45 -6.08 3.01 -7.57
C THR A 45 -5.34 3.72 -6.44
N VAL A 46 -4.65 2.98 -5.57
CA VAL A 46 -3.95 3.54 -4.42
C VAL A 46 -2.64 4.18 -4.87
N GLN A 47 -2.57 5.52 -4.78
CA GLN A 47 -1.43 6.34 -5.19
C GLN A 47 -1.05 7.31 -4.08
N GLY A 48 0.24 7.59 -3.92
CA GLY A 48 0.76 8.50 -2.88
C GLY A 48 1.12 7.80 -1.57
N GLN A 49 0.98 8.52 -0.46
CA GLN A 49 1.38 8.07 0.87
C GLN A 49 0.30 7.18 1.50
N LEU A 50 0.74 6.10 2.13
CA LEU A 50 -0.06 5.18 2.92
C LEU A 50 0.44 5.17 4.35
N ASP A 51 -0.48 5.29 5.28
CA ASP A 51 -0.23 5.13 6.71
C ASP A 51 -0.58 3.69 7.09
N VAL A 52 0.41 2.96 7.60
CA VAL A 52 0.27 1.57 8.01
C VAL A 52 0.37 1.50 9.51
N ARG A 53 -0.66 0.95 10.14
CA ARG A 53 -0.74 0.72 11.58
C ARG A 53 -0.82 -0.78 11.83
N VAL A 54 0.14 -1.29 12.59
CA VAL A 54 0.21 -2.69 13.00
C VAL A 54 -0.03 -2.75 14.50
N GLU A 55 -1.21 -3.23 14.88
CA GLU A 55 -1.61 -3.42 16.27
C GLU A 55 -1.37 -4.86 16.68
N GLU A 56 -0.35 -5.07 17.50
CA GLU A 56 0.04 -6.39 18.01
C GLU A 56 -0.85 -6.82 19.18
N GLN A 57 -1.00 -8.13 19.37
CA GLN A 57 -1.82 -8.69 20.45
C GLN A 57 -1.33 -8.35 21.87
N ASN A 58 -0.05 -7.98 22.01
CA ASN A 58 0.54 -7.48 23.25
C ASN A 58 0.16 -6.00 23.55
N GLY A 59 -0.63 -5.36 22.69
CA GLY A 59 -1.04 -3.95 22.78
C GLY A 59 -0.01 -2.97 22.18
N LYS A 60 1.10 -3.45 21.65
CA LYS A 60 2.10 -2.61 20.97
C LYS A 60 1.55 -2.20 19.61
N ILE A 61 1.64 -0.90 19.33
CA ILE A 61 1.24 -0.34 18.05
C ILE A 61 2.51 0.11 17.33
N ASN A 62 2.72 -0.40 16.12
CA ASN A 62 3.78 0.07 15.23
C ASN A 62 3.13 0.81 14.06
N GLU A 63 3.53 2.07 13.87
CA GLU A 63 3.04 2.90 12.77
C GLU A 63 4.20 3.26 11.86
N PHE A 64 4.01 3.09 10.55
CA PHE A 64 4.99 3.48 9.55
C PHE A 64 4.30 3.91 8.26
N GLN A 65 5.00 4.74 7.49
CA GLN A 65 4.47 5.30 6.26
C GLN A 65 5.14 4.64 5.06
N VAL A 66 4.33 4.21 4.10
CA VAL A 66 4.79 3.63 2.84
C VAL A 66 4.44 4.61 1.72
N GLN A 67 5.45 5.02 0.96
CA GLN A 67 5.21 5.78 -0.26
C GLN A 67 4.98 4.80 -1.41
N THR A 68 3.78 4.82 -1.97
CA THR A 68 3.52 4.09 -3.21
C THR A 68 4.10 4.89 -4.38
N ALA A 69 4.75 4.19 -5.31
CA ALA A 69 5.31 4.85 -6.47
C ALA A 69 4.18 5.43 -7.33
N ASN A 70 4.16 6.75 -7.49
CA ASN A 70 3.53 7.38 -8.64
C ASN A 70 4.42 7.06 -9.84
N LEU A 71 4.23 5.91 -10.50
CA LEU A 71 4.85 5.69 -11.80
C LEU A 71 4.34 6.84 -12.69
N PRO A 72 5.18 7.81 -13.11
CA PRO A 72 4.77 8.68 -14.18
C PRO A 72 4.52 7.74 -15.35
N TYR A 73 3.30 7.70 -15.87
CA TYR A 73 3.08 7.17 -17.19
C TYR A 73 3.97 7.99 -18.11
N MET A 74 5.17 7.50 -18.41
CA MET A 74 5.96 7.99 -19.52
C MET A 74 5.20 7.55 -20.75
N THR A 75 4.20 8.35 -21.15
CA THR A 75 3.77 8.37 -22.53
C THR A 75 5.03 8.50 -23.36
N ARG A 76 5.20 7.57 -24.30
CA ARG A 76 6.29 7.59 -25.26
C ARG A 76 6.39 9.01 -25.83
N PRO A 77 7.55 9.70 -25.76
CA PRO A 77 7.70 10.97 -26.44
C PRO A 77 7.45 10.72 -27.93
N GLY A 78 6.39 11.31 -28.50
CA GLY A 78 6.13 11.26 -29.93
C GLY A 78 4.71 10.97 -30.41
N SER A 79 3.73 10.63 -29.56
CA SER A 79 2.33 10.50 -30.03
C SER A 79 1.59 11.83 -29.92
N VAL A 80 1.80 12.69 -30.91
CA VAL A 80 0.89 13.81 -31.20
C VAL A 80 -0.41 13.18 -31.72
N ARG A 81 -1.49 13.24 -30.94
CA ARG A 81 -2.82 12.94 -31.45
C ARG A 81 -3.38 14.23 -32.06
N PHE A 82 -3.26 14.37 -33.38
CA PHE A 82 -4.16 15.24 -34.12
C PHE A 82 -5.52 14.55 -34.16
N ASN A 83 -6.55 15.24 -33.65
CA ASN A 83 -7.94 14.86 -33.90
C ASN A 83 -8.42 15.78 -35.03
N THR A 84 -8.69 15.21 -36.20
CA THR A 84 -9.52 15.86 -37.23
C THR A 84 -10.98 15.70 -36.86
#